data_AF-A0A950PYV2-F1
#
_entry.id   AF-A0A950PYV2-F1
#
_cell.length_a   1.000
_cell.length_b   1.000
_cell.length_c   1.000
_cell.angle_alpha   90.00
_cell.angle_beta   90.00
_cell.angle_gamma   90.00
#
_symmetry.space_group_name_H-M   'P 1'
#
loop_
_entity.id
_entity.type
_entity.pdbx_description
1 polymer ?
#
loop_
_entity_poly.entity_id
_entity_poly.type
_entity_poly.pdbx_seq_one_letter_code
_entity_poly.pdbx_strand_id
1 'polypeptide(L)'
;MNSPPHQPATPDDAVLEAMGAAVGALRRFSHHTTEILEAFDRAAGMRETGADYRQIAEAEKLFVDFSSGPFKELYEALSKLRRSQARALYEEGMTMAQLGRLLGVTRQRIAVLLGNKTSKSPD
;
A
#
# COMPACT_ATOMS: atom_id res chain seq x y z
N MET A 1 -19.72 -13.70 -28.27
CA MET A 1 -18.38 -13.39 -27.74
C MET A 1 -18.10 -14.39 -26.63
N ASN A 2 -17.32 -15.44 -26.92
CA ASN A 2 -16.94 -16.42 -25.89
C ASN A 2 -15.77 -15.84 -25.10
N SER A 3 -15.99 -15.59 -23.81
CA SER A 3 -14.90 -15.37 -22.87
C SER A 3 -13.99 -16.60 -22.87
N PRO A 4 -12.65 -16.43 -22.82
CA PRO A 4 -11.75 -17.55 -22.64
C PRO A 4 -12.09 -18.28 -21.33
N PRO A 5 -11.90 -19.61 -21.25
CA PRO A 5 -12.11 -20.34 -20.01
C PRO A 5 -11.23 -19.75 -18.90
N HIS A 6 -11.85 -19.32 -17.80
CA HIS A 6 -11.13 -19.01 -16.56
C HIS A 6 -10.43 -20.29 -16.11
N GLN A 7 -9.11 -20.32 -16.26
CA GLN A 7 -8.27 -21.34 -15.63
C GLN A 7 -8.53 -21.26 -14.11
N PRO A 8 -8.76 -22.39 -13.42
CA PRO A 8 -8.98 -22.37 -11.98
C PRO A 8 -7.78 -21.71 -11.30
N ALA A 9 -8.05 -20.82 -10.33
CA ALA A 9 -7.03 -20.13 -9.56
C ALA A 9 -6.03 -21.17 -9.02
N THR A 10 -4.79 -21.05 -9.47
CA THR A 10 -3.68 -21.85 -8.95
C THR A 10 -3.59 -21.68 -7.44
N PRO A 11 -3.29 -22.74 -6.67
CA PRO A 11 -3.10 -22.66 -5.21
C PRO A 11 -2.08 -21.61 -4.75
N ASP A 12 -1.21 -21.13 -5.65
CA ASP A 12 -0.20 -20.08 -5.43
C ASP A 12 -0.50 -18.79 -6.24
N ASP A 13 -1.68 -18.19 -6.09
CA ASP A 13 -1.97 -16.88 -6.69
C ASP A 13 -1.33 -15.76 -5.85
N ALA A 14 -0.10 -15.40 -6.22
CA ALA A 14 0.67 -14.34 -5.57
C ALA A 14 0.00 -12.95 -5.61
N VAL A 15 -0.95 -12.72 -6.53
CA VAL A 15 -1.76 -11.50 -6.57
C VAL A 15 -2.83 -11.56 -5.49
N LEU A 16 -3.58 -12.67 -5.38
CA LEU A 16 -4.59 -12.85 -4.33
C LEU A 16 -3.98 -12.81 -2.92
N GLU A 17 -2.83 -13.43 -2.71
CA GLU A 17 -2.12 -13.32 -1.44
C GLU A 17 -1.74 -11.87 -1.11
N ALA A 18 -1.21 -11.13 -2.09
CA ALA A 18 -0.84 -9.74 -1.89
C ALA A 18 -2.07 -8.84 -1.66
N MET A 19 -3.22 -9.15 -2.28
CA MET A 19 -4.49 -8.49 -1.99
C MET A 19 -4.92 -8.75 -0.55
N GLY A 20 -4.86 -10.00 -0.07
CA GLY A 20 -5.17 -10.35 1.32
C GLY A 20 -4.28 -9.58 2.31
N ALA A 21 -2.98 -9.52 2.04
CA ALA A 21 -2.05 -8.74 2.86
C ALA A 21 -2.38 -7.23 2.85
N ALA A 22 -2.71 -6.67 1.69
CA ALA A 22 -3.11 -5.26 1.56
C ALA A 22 -4.41 -4.96 2.31
N VAL A 23 -5.41 -5.84 2.26
CA VAL A 23 -6.66 -5.72 3.04
C VAL A 23 -6.35 -5.74 4.54
N GLY A 24 -5.49 -6.66 5.00
CA GLY A 24 -5.07 -6.70 6.39
C GLY A 24 -4.38 -5.40 6.84
N ALA A 25 -3.48 -4.87 6.02
CA ALA A 25 -2.79 -3.61 6.31
C ALA A 25 -3.74 -2.40 6.29
N LEU A 26 -4.69 -2.34 5.35
CA LEU A 26 -5.72 -1.31 5.30
C LEU A 26 -6.59 -1.31 6.57
N ARG A 27 -6.97 -2.50 7.06
CA ARG A 27 -7.74 -2.61 8.31
C ARG A 27 -6.96 -2.08 9.52
N ARG A 28 -5.68 -2.44 9.63
CA ARG A 28 -4.80 -1.93 10.71
C ARG A 28 -4.61 -0.42 10.61
N PHE A 29 -4.38 0.10 9.40
CA PHE A 29 -4.27 1.53 9.18
C PHE A 29 -5.57 2.26 9.51
N SER A 30 -6.73 1.74 9.10
CA SER A 30 -8.05 2.31 9.41
C SER A 30 -8.33 2.35 10.92
N HIS A 31 -7.97 1.27 11.63
CA HIS A 31 -8.10 1.24 13.09
C HIS A 31 -7.22 2.32 13.72
N HIS A 32 -5.95 2.40 13.32
CA HIS A 32 -5.02 3.40 13.84
C HIS A 32 -5.45 4.84 13.53
N THR A 33 -5.97 5.11 12.32
CA THR A 33 -6.51 6.44 12.00
C THR A 33 -7.72 6.79 12.86
N THR A 34 -8.52 5.80 13.30
CA THR A 34 -9.63 6.05 14.22
C THR A 34 -9.12 6.47 15.59
N GLU A 35 -8.09 5.80 16.12
CA GLU A 35 -7.46 6.17 17.40
C GLU A 35 -6.88 7.60 17.37
N ILE A 36 -6.27 7.98 16.25
CA ILE A 36 -5.72 9.33 16.05
C ILE A 36 -6.83 10.37 16.02
N LEU A 37 -7.93 10.11 15.31
CA LEU A 37 -9.08 11.01 15.26
C LEU A 37 -9.67 11.23 16.65
N GLU A 38 -9.87 10.15 17.42
CA GLU A 38 -10.37 10.24 18.79
C GLU A 38 -9.41 11.02 19.71
N ALA A 39 -8.09 10.85 19.56
CA ALA A 39 -7.11 11.62 20.31
C ALA A 39 -7.17 13.12 19.97
N PHE A 40 -7.39 13.47 18.70
CA PHE A 40 -7.54 14.85 18.26
C PHE A 40 -8.83 15.48 18.80
N ASP A 41 -9.93 14.75 18.79
CA ASP A 41 -11.20 15.20 19.35
C ASP A 41 -11.08 15.47 20.86
N ARG A 42 -10.44 14.57 21.61
CA ARG A 42 -10.18 14.76 23.05
C ARG A 42 -9.28 15.96 23.32
N ALA A 43 -8.19 16.11 22.57
CA ALA A 43 -7.29 17.25 22.70
C ALA A 43 -7.99 18.59 22.39
N ALA A 44 -8.85 18.62 21.36
CA ALA A 44 -9.66 19.79 21.04
C ALA A 44 -10.62 20.13 22.19
N GLY A 45 -11.35 19.14 22.73
CA GLY A 45 -12.24 19.34 23.89
C GLY A 45 -11.50 19.82 25.14
N MET A 46 -10.30 19.28 25.42
CA MET A 46 -9.43 19.78 26.50
C MET A 46 -9.08 21.25 26.27
N ARG A 47 -8.75 21.63 25.04
CA ARG A 47 -8.41 23.01 24.72
C ARG A 47 -9.59 23.96 24.91
N GLU A 48 -10.78 23.56 24.46
CA GLU A 48 -12.01 24.33 24.60
C GLU A 48 -12.43 24.53 26.06
N THR A 49 -12.12 23.57 26.93
CA THR A 49 -12.37 23.65 28.38
C THR A 49 -11.27 24.40 29.16
N GLY A 50 -10.26 24.94 28.46
CA GLY A 50 -9.24 25.81 29.02
C GLY A 50 -7.90 25.14 29.37
N ALA A 51 -7.71 23.87 29.03
CA ALA A 51 -6.42 23.21 29.21
C ALA A 51 -5.32 23.90 28.39
N ASP A 52 -4.11 23.96 28.95
CA ASP A 52 -2.93 24.40 28.20
C ASP A 52 -2.34 23.27 27.33
N TYR A 53 -1.49 23.62 26.38
CA TYR A 53 -0.90 22.65 25.46
C TYR A 53 0.04 21.63 26.13
N ARG A 54 0.58 21.95 27.32
CA ARG A 54 1.41 21.01 28.07
C ARG A 54 0.53 19.91 28.67
N GLN A 55 -0.59 20.29 29.28
CA GLN A 55 -1.58 19.33 29.80
C GLN A 55 -2.14 18.44 28.70
N ILE A 56 -2.41 19.01 27.53
CA ILE A 56 -2.86 18.26 26.36
C ILE A 56 -1.78 17.28 25.87
N ALA A 57 -0.53 17.71 25.77
CA ALA A 57 0.58 16.84 25.33
C ALA A 57 0.92 15.72 26.34
N GLU A 58 0.70 15.95 27.63
CA GLU A 58 0.86 14.94 28.68
C GLU A 58 -0.29 13.91 28.66
N ALA A 59 -1.50 14.31 28.26
CA ALA A 59 -2.67 13.44 28.19
C ALA A 59 -2.79 12.68 26.86
N GLU A 60 -2.49 13.33 25.74
CA GLU A 60 -2.69 12.80 24.39
C GLU A 60 -1.38 12.74 23.60
N LYS A 61 -1.10 11.60 22.97
CA LYS A 61 0.05 11.44 22.08
C LYS A 61 -0.28 11.97 20.68
N LEU A 62 -0.23 13.28 20.53
CA LEU A 62 -0.57 13.95 19.27
C LEU A 62 0.52 13.88 18.17
N PHE A 63 1.75 13.49 18.53
CA PHE A 63 2.81 13.25 17.56
C PHE A 63 2.63 11.90 16.89
N VAL A 64 1.97 11.90 15.74
CA VAL A 64 1.79 10.71 14.91
C VAL A 64 3.01 10.53 14.01
N ASP A 65 3.73 9.43 14.19
CA ASP A 65 4.80 9.03 13.28
C ASP A 65 4.23 8.16 12.15
N PHE A 66 4.12 8.73 10.95
CA PHE A 66 3.71 8.01 9.75
C PHE A 66 4.87 7.25 9.08
N SER A 67 6.12 7.48 9.47
CA SER A 67 7.27 6.78 8.89
C SER A 67 7.45 5.35 9.43
N SER A 68 6.72 5.01 10.48
CA SER A 68 6.68 3.70 11.10
C SER A 68 5.23 3.19 11.26
N GLY A 69 5.09 1.95 11.74
CA GLY A 69 3.78 1.39 12.09
C GLY A 69 2.80 1.19 10.92
N PRO A 70 1.48 1.35 11.14
CA PRO A 70 0.44 0.92 10.20
C PRO A 70 0.51 1.56 8.81
N PHE A 71 0.96 2.82 8.69
CA PHE A 71 1.11 3.47 7.39
C PHE A 71 2.24 2.84 6.56
N LYS A 72 3.39 2.57 7.18
CA LYS A 72 4.52 1.90 6.52
C LYS A 72 4.12 0.50 6.06
N GLU A 73 3.45 -0.27 6.91
CA GLU A 73 2.93 -1.60 6.55
C GLU A 73 1.98 -1.54 5.36
N LEU A 74 1.07 -0.55 5.33
CA LEU A 74 0.17 -0.34 4.21
C LEU A 74 0.93 -0.02 2.93
N TYR A 75 1.89 0.90 2.99
CA TYR A 75 2.72 1.26 1.84
C TYR A 75 3.49 0.05 1.28
N GLU A 76 4.07 -0.76 2.15
CA GLU A 76 4.79 -1.99 1.77
C GLU A 76 3.86 -3.03 1.15
N ALA A 77 2.68 -3.26 1.74
CA ALA A 77 1.69 -4.20 1.23
C ALA A 77 1.16 -3.79 -0.15
N LEU A 78 0.80 -2.51 -0.35
CA LEU A 78 0.39 -1.98 -1.65
C LEU A 78 1.51 -2.03 -2.69
N SER A 79 2.76 -1.83 -2.26
CA SER A 79 3.93 -1.95 -3.13
C SER A 79 4.18 -3.40 -3.55
N LYS A 80 3.94 -4.39 -2.66
CA LYS A 80 3.97 -5.81 -3.00
C LYS A 80 2.86 -6.16 -3.99
N LEU A 81 1.61 -5.74 -3.71
CA LEU A 81 0.47 -5.97 -4.60
C LEU A 81 0.71 -5.44 -6.01
N ARG A 82 1.20 -4.20 -6.14
CA ARG A 82 1.49 -3.61 -7.45
C ARG A 82 2.53 -4.39 -8.25
N ARG A 83 3.55 -4.94 -7.56
CA ARG A 83 4.56 -5.80 -8.20
C ARG A 83 3.98 -7.13 -8.64
N SER A 84 3.22 -7.81 -7.77
CA SER A 84 2.54 -9.06 -8.12
C SER A 84 1.61 -8.89 -9.32
N GLN A 85 0.80 -7.83 -9.32
CA GLN A 85 -0.12 -7.52 -10.43
C GLN A 85 0.63 -7.23 -11.74
N ALA A 86 1.66 -6.39 -11.69
CA ALA A 86 2.46 -6.11 -12.88
C ALA A 86 3.13 -7.37 -13.44
N ARG A 87 3.60 -8.26 -12.55
CA ARG A 87 4.23 -9.52 -12.92
C ARG A 87 3.24 -10.49 -13.58
N ALA A 88 2.09 -10.71 -12.96
CA ALA A 88 1.04 -11.57 -13.51
C ALA A 88 0.60 -11.11 -14.90
N LEU A 89 0.31 -9.82 -15.06
CA LEU A 89 -0.08 -9.25 -16.36
C LEU A 89 1.02 -9.38 -17.43
N TYR A 90 2.30 -9.25 -17.04
CA TYR A 90 3.41 -9.47 -17.96
C TYR A 90 3.51 -10.94 -18.39
N GLU A 91 3.33 -11.87 -17.45
CA GLU A 91 3.34 -13.32 -17.71
C GLU A 91 2.14 -13.76 -18.58
N GLU A 92 1.01 -13.05 -18.49
CA GLU A 92 -0.15 -13.18 -19.39
C GLU A 92 0.08 -12.53 -20.78
N GLY A 93 1.27 -11.96 -21.04
CA GLY A 93 1.68 -11.47 -22.34
C GLY A 93 1.55 -9.96 -22.54
N MET A 94 1.21 -9.18 -21.50
CA MET A 94 1.13 -7.73 -21.62
C MET A 94 2.53 -7.11 -21.76
N THR A 95 2.74 -6.25 -22.75
CA THR A 95 4.03 -5.58 -22.96
C THR A 95 4.31 -4.50 -21.92
N MET A 96 5.58 -4.15 -21.72
CA MET A 96 6.01 -3.01 -20.88
C MET A 96 5.25 -1.70 -21.20
N ALA A 97 4.95 -1.47 -22.47
CA ALA A 97 4.26 -0.26 -22.92
C ALA A 97 2.77 -0.27 -22.55
N GLN A 98 2.12 -1.42 -22.66
CA GLN A 98 0.73 -1.59 -22.22
C GLN A 98 0.62 -1.48 -20.70
N LEU A 99 1.53 -2.12 -19.95
CA LEU A 99 1.61 -2.00 -18.49
C LEU A 99 1.82 -0.55 -18.03
N GLY A 100 2.72 0.19 -18.69
CA GLY A 100 2.96 1.60 -18.37
C GLY A 100 1.72 2.47 -18.54
N ARG A 101 0.97 2.25 -19.64
CA ARG A 101 -0.31 2.95 -19.86
C ARG A 101 -1.38 2.56 -18.83
N LEU A 102 -1.53 1.27 -18.55
CA LEU A 102 -2.53 0.77 -17.61
C LEU A 102 -2.30 1.28 -16.19
N LEU A 103 -1.05 1.27 -15.74
CA LEU A 103 -0.69 1.65 -14.37
C LEU A 103 -0.40 3.16 -14.22
N GLY A 104 -0.44 3.93 -15.31
CA GLY A 104 -0.15 5.37 -15.30
C GLY A 104 1.31 5.69 -14.92
N VAL A 105 2.25 4.79 -15.24
CA VAL A 105 3.67 4.95 -14.89
C VAL A 105 4.59 4.73 -16.09
N THR A 106 5.82 5.27 -15.99
CA THR A 106 6.81 5.17 -17.06
C THR A 106 7.31 3.74 -17.25
N ARG A 107 7.87 3.45 -18.44
CA ARG A 107 8.55 2.17 -18.74
C ARG A 107 9.64 1.83 -17.71
N GLN A 108 10.40 2.82 -17.26
CA GLN A 108 11.43 2.63 -16.23
C GLN A 108 10.81 2.16 -14.90
N ARG A 109 9.67 2.73 -14.51
CA ARG A 109 8.96 2.32 -13.30
C ARG A 109 8.41 0.89 -13.42
N ILE A 110 7.94 0.49 -14.60
CA ILE A 110 7.54 -0.90 -14.87
C ILE A 110 8.73 -1.86 -14.74
N ALA A 111 9.90 -1.52 -15.27
CA ALA A 111 11.09 -2.35 -15.14
C ALA A 111 11.48 -2.58 -13.65
N VAL A 112 11.37 -1.54 -12.82
CA VAL A 112 11.57 -1.65 -11.37
C VAL A 112 10.51 -2.55 -10.72
N LEU A 113 9.23 -2.42 -11.11
CA LEU A 113 8.16 -3.26 -10.56
C LEU A 113 8.36 -4.75 -10.89
N LEU A 114 8.91 -5.06 -12.07
CA LEU A 114 9.17 -6.43 -12.50
C LEU A 114 10.47 -7.02 -11.95
N GLY A 115 11.24 -6.26 -11.18
CA GLY A 115 12.53 -6.73 -10.66
C GLY A 115 13.63 -6.83 -11.72
N ASN A 116 13.40 -6.34 -12.93
CA ASN A 116 14.41 -6.24 -13.97
C ASN A 116 15.34 -5.06 -13.62
N LYS A 117 16.24 -5.28 -12.65
CA LYS A 117 17.51 -4.55 -12.68
C LYS A 117 18.13 -4.90 -14.02
N THR A 118 18.37 -3.90 -14.86
CA THR A 118 19.09 -4.04 -16.11
C THR A 118 20.35 -4.89 -15.86
N SER A 119 20.33 -6.16 -16.27
CA SER A 119 21.52 -6.97 -16.39
C SER A 119 22.34 -6.34 -17.51
N LYS A 120 23.22 -5.41 -17.14
CA LYS A 120 24.40 -5.13 -17.96
C LYS A 120 25.22 -6.41 -17.93
N SER A 121 25.12 -7.22 -18.98
CA SER A 121 26.18 -8.18 -19.31
C SER A 121 27.45 -7.38 -19.58
N PRO A 122 28.59 -7.68 -18.95
CA PRO A 122 29.87 -7.22 -19.44
C PRO A 122 30.26 -8.09 -20.63
N ASP A 123 30.49 -7.46 -21.78
CA ASP A 123 31.38 -7.99 -22.82
C ASP A 123 32.83 -7.95 -22.31
#